data_AF-A0A6M3JUC9-F1
#
_entry.id   AF-A0A6M3JUC9-F1
#
_cell.length_a   1.000
_cell.length_b   1.000
_cell.length_c   1.000
_cell.angle_alpha   90.00
_cell.angle_beta   90.00
_cell.angle_gamma   90.00
#
_symmetry.space_group_name_H-M   'P 1'
#
loop_
_entity.id
_entity.type
_entity.pdbx_description
1 polymer ?
#
loop_
_entity_poly.entity_id
_entity_poly.type
_entity_poly.pdbx_seq_one_letter_code
_entity_poly.pdbx_strand_id
1 'polypeptide(L)'
;MKVLHMDSDIPSVYFPIGSLSEGGTCEFSTKKCRYYCPSGGEINEHEKWAYNYFKKHNEETVLKKIMCDYKELSKIPYNAKMIQWFAWGDCPSELTEKVTVCILAIKDEGIPQYGFTRNRRLWEIIPHYDNLSIGLSLDDLDNAKEMSIINGKMTAHPNFQSGYAEMIFNGRIVSKCNGWWCITDAETQNSDCTRCLTNNDGCYSR
;
A
#
# COMPACT_ATOMS: atom_id res chain seq x y z
N MET A 1 1.04 -20.27 -8.75
CA MET A 1 1.54 -19.23 -7.82
C MET A 1 0.38 -18.32 -7.40
N LYS A 2 0.55 -17.53 -6.34
CA LYS A 2 -0.48 -16.63 -5.80
C LYS A 2 -0.16 -15.18 -6.18
N VAL A 3 -1.18 -14.35 -6.35
CA VAL A 3 -1.05 -12.89 -6.52
C VAL A 3 -0.93 -12.23 -5.15
N LEU A 4 -1.68 -12.74 -4.17
CA LEU A 4 -1.50 -12.35 -2.78
C LEU A 4 -0.52 -13.30 -2.07
N HIS A 5 0.43 -12.72 -1.37
CA HIS A 5 1.35 -13.41 -0.47
C HIS A 5 1.27 -12.77 0.92
N MET A 6 1.63 -13.51 1.98
CA MET A 6 1.61 -12.95 3.33
C MET A 6 2.82 -12.02 3.52
N ASP A 7 2.55 -10.75 3.85
CA ASP A 7 3.53 -9.84 4.45
C ASP A 7 3.32 -9.86 5.95
N SER A 8 4.23 -10.51 6.67
CA SER A 8 4.01 -10.86 8.08
C SER A 8 2.66 -11.59 8.27
N ASP A 9 1.63 -10.89 8.74
CA ASP A 9 0.28 -11.36 9.03
C ASP A 9 -0.79 -10.78 8.10
N ILE A 10 -0.42 -10.11 7.00
CA ILE A 10 -1.36 -9.42 6.10
C ILE A 10 -1.24 -9.94 4.65
N PRO A 11 -2.34 -10.42 4.04
CA PRO A 11 -2.38 -10.71 2.60
C PRO A 11 -2.02 -9.48 1.76
N SER A 12 -0.98 -9.58 0.93
CA SER A 12 -0.35 -8.44 0.28
C SER A 12 -0.11 -8.66 -1.20
N VAL A 13 -0.33 -7.61 -1.99
CA VAL A 13 0.10 -7.55 -3.39
C VAL A 13 1.52 -6.98 -3.44
N TYR A 14 2.43 -7.72 -4.06
CA TYR A 14 3.82 -7.31 -4.25
C TYR A 14 4.13 -7.17 -5.73
N PHE A 15 4.76 -6.05 -6.11
CA PHE A 15 5.35 -5.89 -7.43
C PHE A 15 6.87 -5.74 -7.34
N PRO A 16 7.62 -6.05 -8.41
CA PRO A 16 9.08 -6.00 -8.41
C PRO A 16 9.61 -4.65 -7.94
N ILE A 17 10.52 -4.66 -6.98
CA ILE A 17 11.22 -3.44 -6.54
C ILE A 17 12.20 -3.00 -7.64
N GLY A 18 12.47 -1.69 -7.72
CA GLY A 18 13.46 -1.13 -8.65
C GLY A 18 12.84 -0.36 -9.80
N SER A 19 13.66 0.29 -10.62
CA SER A 19 13.16 1.02 -11.78
C SER A 19 12.66 0.08 -12.88
N LEU A 20 11.83 0.58 -13.80
CA LEU A 20 11.39 -0.20 -14.97
C LEU A 20 12.58 -0.72 -15.80
N SER A 21 13.66 0.07 -15.93
CA SER A 21 14.88 -0.32 -16.64
C SER A 21 15.65 -1.47 -15.98
N GLU A 22 15.46 -1.68 -14.68
CA GLU A 22 16.09 -2.75 -13.90
C GLU A 22 15.16 -3.97 -13.74
N GLY A 23 13.98 -3.95 -14.40
CA GLY A 23 12.96 -5.00 -14.25
C GLY A 23 12.04 -4.83 -13.04
N GLY A 24 12.15 -3.71 -12.33
CA GLY A 24 11.27 -3.32 -11.23
C GLY A 24 10.00 -2.59 -11.68
N THR A 25 9.25 -2.02 -10.73
CA THR A 25 7.98 -1.31 -10.95
C THR A 25 7.90 0.07 -10.29
N CYS A 26 8.94 0.47 -9.56
CA CYS A 26 9.03 1.75 -8.86
C CYS A 26 9.32 2.93 -9.82
N GLU A 27 8.50 3.11 -10.86
CA GLU A 27 8.62 4.15 -11.90
C GLU A 27 8.73 5.56 -11.29
N PHE A 28 7.96 5.81 -10.23
CA PHE A 28 7.88 7.11 -9.55
C PHE A 28 8.81 7.22 -8.34
N SER A 29 9.75 6.29 -8.17
CA SER A 29 10.71 6.37 -7.05
C SER A 29 11.63 7.58 -7.16
N THR A 30 11.90 8.21 -6.03
CA THR A 30 12.92 9.26 -5.92
C THR A 30 14.31 8.65 -5.71
N LYS A 31 15.36 9.46 -5.90
CA LYS A 31 16.74 9.03 -5.56
C LYS A 31 16.87 8.63 -4.09
N LYS A 32 16.21 9.39 -3.18
CA LYS A 32 16.22 9.12 -1.73
C LYS A 32 15.54 7.79 -1.42
N CYS A 33 14.38 7.53 -2.04
CA CYS A 33 13.66 6.26 -1.91
C CYS A 33 14.52 5.06 -2.33
N ARG A 34 15.23 5.16 -3.46
CA ARG A 34 16.11 4.08 -3.94
C ARG A 34 17.31 3.86 -3.03
N TYR A 35 17.92 4.94 -2.54
CA TYR A 35 19.10 4.86 -1.69
C TYR A 35 18.83 4.13 -0.35
N TYR A 36 17.65 4.36 0.23
CA TYR A 36 17.24 3.74 1.51
C TYR A 36 16.35 2.50 1.33
N CYS A 37 16.30 1.91 0.13
CA CYS A 37 15.46 0.76 -0.12
C CYS A 37 16.00 -0.48 0.63
N PRO A 38 15.23 -1.08 1.56
CA PRO A 38 15.74 -2.15 2.41
C PRO A 38 16.09 -3.45 1.67
N SER A 39 15.47 -3.69 0.51
CA SER A 39 15.73 -4.88 -0.30
C SER A 39 17.01 -4.80 -1.13
N GLY A 40 17.69 -3.64 -1.15
CA GLY A 40 18.85 -3.42 -2.03
C GLY A 40 18.54 -3.55 -3.53
N GLY A 41 17.26 -3.56 -3.91
CA GLY A 41 16.83 -3.80 -5.29
C GLY A 41 16.75 -5.27 -5.70
N GLU A 42 16.84 -6.22 -4.75
CA GLU A 42 16.61 -7.63 -5.06
C GLU A 42 15.15 -7.86 -5.46
N ILE A 43 14.95 -8.45 -6.64
CA ILE A 43 13.62 -8.76 -7.16
C ILE A 43 13.30 -10.22 -6.90
N ASN A 44 12.21 -10.46 -6.18
CA ASN A 44 11.72 -11.81 -5.87
C ASN A 44 10.84 -12.36 -7.02
N GLU A 45 10.94 -13.67 -7.29
CA GLU A 45 10.14 -14.36 -8.31
C GLU A 45 8.63 -14.28 -8.07
N HIS A 46 8.18 -14.21 -6.81
CA HIS A 46 6.77 -13.99 -6.48
C HIS A 46 6.27 -12.61 -6.96
N GLU A 47 7.09 -11.58 -6.80
CA GLU A 47 6.79 -10.23 -7.25
C GLU A 47 6.72 -10.18 -8.78
N LYS A 48 7.72 -10.75 -9.47
CA LYS A 48 7.74 -10.84 -10.94
C LYS A 48 6.51 -11.55 -11.46
N TRP A 49 6.10 -12.62 -10.80
CA TRP A 49 4.91 -13.36 -11.22
C TRP A 49 3.64 -12.57 -11.00
N ALA A 50 3.46 -11.91 -9.85
CA ALA A 50 2.26 -11.11 -9.60
C ALA A 50 2.16 -9.99 -10.63
N TYR A 51 3.25 -9.24 -10.86
CA TYR A 51 3.30 -8.21 -11.90
C TYR A 51 3.00 -8.75 -13.30
N ASN A 52 3.64 -9.85 -13.71
CA ASN A 52 3.39 -10.46 -15.02
C ASN A 52 1.96 -11.00 -15.14
N TYR A 53 1.35 -11.48 -14.05
CA TYR A 53 -0.04 -11.90 -14.00
C TYR A 53 -0.96 -10.71 -14.28
N PHE A 54 -0.73 -9.57 -13.61
CA PHE A 54 -1.43 -8.32 -13.90
C PHE A 54 -1.22 -7.84 -15.34
N LYS A 55 -0.02 -7.94 -15.90
CA LYS A 55 0.23 -7.55 -17.31
C LYS A 55 -0.53 -8.42 -18.30
N LYS A 56 -0.47 -9.73 -18.12
CA LYS A 56 -0.99 -10.72 -19.09
C LYS A 56 -2.51 -10.86 -19.08
N HIS A 57 -3.15 -10.63 -17.94
CA HIS A 57 -4.57 -10.89 -17.75
C HIS A 57 -5.39 -9.60 -17.64
N ASN A 58 -6.68 -9.68 -17.98
CA ASN A 58 -7.62 -8.57 -17.75
C ASN A 58 -7.98 -8.43 -16.27
N GLU A 59 -8.58 -7.31 -15.91
CA GLU A 59 -9.00 -6.93 -14.56
C GLU A 59 -9.92 -7.98 -13.92
N GLU A 60 -10.86 -8.55 -14.67
CA GLU A 60 -11.78 -9.58 -14.14
C GLU A 60 -11.03 -10.84 -13.71
N THR A 61 -10.07 -11.30 -14.53
CA THR A 61 -9.25 -12.47 -14.23
C THR A 61 -8.33 -12.21 -13.04
N VAL A 62 -7.73 -11.01 -12.99
CA VAL A 62 -6.88 -10.58 -11.88
C VAL A 62 -7.68 -10.53 -10.58
N LEU A 63 -8.84 -9.89 -10.58
CA LEU A 63 -9.74 -9.80 -9.43
C LEU A 63 -10.15 -11.19 -8.92
N LYS A 64 -10.58 -12.09 -9.81
CA LYS A 64 -10.92 -13.48 -9.44
C LYS A 64 -9.76 -14.18 -8.75
N LYS A 65 -8.54 -13.97 -9.23
CA LYS A 65 -7.34 -14.56 -8.63
C LYS A 65 -7.05 -13.96 -7.25
N ILE A 66 -7.10 -12.63 -7.10
CA ILE A 66 -6.93 -11.96 -5.81
C ILE A 66 -7.94 -12.48 -4.78
N MET A 67 -9.22 -12.55 -5.16
CA MET A 67 -10.28 -13.03 -4.27
C MET A 67 -10.12 -14.51 -3.89
N CYS A 68 -9.64 -15.34 -4.81
CA CYS A 68 -9.31 -16.74 -4.54
C CYS A 68 -8.17 -16.86 -3.53
N ASP A 69 -7.08 -16.12 -3.77
CA ASP A 69 -5.92 -16.13 -2.88
C ASP A 69 -6.27 -15.56 -1.50
N TYR A 70 -7.05 -14.49 -1.44
CA TYR A 70 -7.54 -13.90 -0.18
C TYR A 70 -8.37 -14.93 0.61
N LYS A 71 -9.36 -15.58 -0.01
CA LYS A 71 -10.18 -16.62 0.64
C LYS A 71 -9.36 -17.78 1.20
N GLU A 72 -8.25 -18.13 0.55
CA GLU A 72 -7.35 -19.17 1.05
C GLU A 72 -6.52 -18.66 2.22
N LEU A 73 -5.92 -17.48 2.10
CA LEU A 73 -5.06 -16.88 3.11
C LEU A 73 -5.84 -16.50 4.37
N SER A 74 -7.07 -15.98 4.25
CA SER A 74 -7.94 -15.62 5.39
C SER A 74 -8.37 -16.80 6.27
N LYS A 75 -8.06 -18.05 5.88
CA LYS A 75 -8.26 -19.23 6.74
C LYS A 75 -7.11 -19.45 7.72
N ILE A 76 -5.97 -18.81 7.51
CA ILE A 76 -4.81 -18.92 8.39
C ILE A 76 -5.15 -18.20 9.70
N PRO A 77 -5.04 -18.89 10.86
CA PRO A 77 -5.29 -18.26 12.15
C PRO A 77 -4.38 -17.04 12.37
N TYR A 78 -4.91 -16.01 13.04
CA TYR A 78 -4.17 -14.80 13.46
C TYR A 78 -3.69 -13.86 12.35
N ASN A 79 -4.22 -13.97 11.12
CA ASN A 79 -3.95 -12.95 10.11
C ASN A 79 -4.92 -11.78 10.17
N ALA A 80 -4.46 -10.62 9.73
CA ALA A 80 -5.30 -9.46 9.52
C ALA A 80 -6.25 -9.73 8.35
N LYS A 81 -7.55 -9.52 8.56
CA LYS A 81 -8.59 -9.70 7.52
C LYS A 81 -8.65 -8.52 6.56
N MET A 82 -7.53 -8.16 5.96
CA MET A 82 -7.39 -7.02 5.05
C MET A 82 -6.41 -7.34 3.91
N ILE A 83 -6.32 -6.45 2.93
CA ILE A 83 -5.33 -6.53 1.85
C ILE A 83 -4.42 -5.30 1.90
N GLN A 84 -3.12 -5.55 1.85
CA GLN A 84 -2.11 -4.50 1.69
C GLN A 84 -1.67 -4.39 0.23
N TRP A 85 -1.67 -3.18 -0.30
CA TRP A 85 -1.21 -2.86 -1.64
C TRP A 85 0.21 -2.31 -1.62
N PHE A 86 1.07 -2.90 -2.45
CA PHE A 86 2.46 -2.51 -2.68
C PHE A 86 3.29 -2.50 -1.39
N ALA A 87 3.21 -3.59 -0.62
CA ALA A 87 4.14 -3.83 0.49
C ALA A 87 5.60 -3.71 0.01
N TRP A 88 5.86 -4.18 -1.21
CA TRP A 88 7.06 -3.90 -1.99
C TRP A 88 6.70 -3.50 -3.42
N GLY A 89 7.58 -2.73 -4.06
CA GLY A 89 7.37 -2.19 -5.40
C GLY A 89 6.47 -0.95 -5.40
N ASP A 90 5.88 -0.65 -6.55
CA ASP A 90 4.82 0.34 -6.69
C ASP A 90 3.96 0.03 -7.92
N CYS A 91 2.81 0.68 -8.08
CA CYS A 91 2.02 0.54 -9.31
C CYS A 91 2.65 1.33 -10.46
N PRO A 92 3.13 0.66 -11.53
CA PRO A 92 3.62 1.36 -12.70
C PRO A 92 2.47 2.00 -13.48
N SER A 93 2.77 3.04 -14.25
CA SER A 93 1.76 3.81 -15.01
C SER A 93 0.87 2.92 -15.88
N GLU A 94 1.46 1.94 -16.57
CA GLU A 94 0.76 1.01 -17.48
C GLU A 94 -0.30 0.12 -16.80
N LEU A 95 -0.24 -0.09 -15.48
CA LEU A 95 -1.20 -0.93 -14.74
C LEU A 95 -2.23 -0.12 -13.94
N THR A 96 -2.13 1.21 -13.93
CA THR A 96 -2.93 2.09 -13.06
C THR A 96 -4.43 1.81 -13.15
N GLU A 97 -5.01 1.83 -14.36
CA GLU A 97 -6.45 1.63 -14.55
C GLU A 97 -6.91 0.24 -14.12
N LYS A 98 -6.14 -0.80 -14.47
CA LYS A 98 -6.45 -2.19 -14.13
C LYS A 98 -6.42 -2.41 -12.62
N VAL A 99 -5.41 -1.86 -11.95
CA VAL A 99 -5.27 -1.95 -10.49
C VAL A 99 -6.39 -1.18 -9.79
N THR A 100 -6.73 0.02 -10.27
CA THR A 100 -7.89 0.79 -9.77
C THR A 100 -9.17 -0.03 -9.79
N VAL A 101 -9.49 -0.68 -10.93
CA VAL A 101 -10.71 -1.51 -11.04
C VAL A 101 -10.70 -2.63 -10.00
N CYS A 102 -9.55 -3.30 -9.81
CA CYS A 102 -9.44 -4.36 -8.81
C CYS A 102 -9.65 -3.83 -7.38
N ILE A 103 -8.99 -2.72 -7.03
CA ILE A 103 -9.10 -2.10 -5.70
C ILE A 103 -10.54 -1.72 -5.38
N LEU A 104 -11.24 -1.07 -6.32
CA LEU A 104 -12.62 -0.62 -6.12
C LEU A 104 -13.59 -1.80 -6.03
N ALA A 105 -13.41 -2.83 -6.85
CA ALA A 105 -14.23 -4.04 -6.76
C ALA A 105 -14.04 -4.77 -5.41
N ILE A 106 -12.81 -4.87 -4.91
CA ILE A 106 -12.53 -5.45 -3.59
C ILE A 106 -13.15 -4.61 -2.47
N LYS A 107 -13.16 -3.28 -2.63
CA LYS A 107 -13.82 -2.36 -1.70
C LYS A 107 -15.34 -2.63 -1.66
N ASP A 108 -15.97 -2.89 -2.80
CA ASP A 108 -17.40 -3.20 -2.89
C ASP A 108 -17.77 -4.54 -2.23
N GLU A 109 -16.82 -5.47 -2.15
CA GLU A 109 -16.94 -6.72 -1.37
C GLU A 109 -16.76 -6.52 0.14
N GLY A 110 -16.53 -5.27 0.59
CA GLY A 110 -16.37 -4.93 2.01
C GLY A 110 -15.02 -5.35 2.61
N ILE A 111 -14.06 -5.79 1.79
CA ILE A 111 -12.75 -6.21 2.28
C ILE A 111 -11.90 -4.96 2.58
N PRO A 112 -11.40 -4.80 3.83
CA PRO A 112 -10.52 -3.68 4.19
C PRO A 112 -9.21 -3.70 3.40
N GLN A 113 -8.77 -2.52 2.99
CA GLN A 113 -7.60 -2.33 2.15
C GLN A 113 -6.80 -1.11 2.59
N TYR A 114 -5.47 -1.23 2.57
CA TYR A 114 -4.58 -0.08 2.65
C TYR A 114 -3.36 -0.26 1.76
N GLY A 115 -2.60 0.81 1.56
CA GLY A 115 -1.34 0.73 0.83
C GLY A 115 -0.69 2.08 0.65
N PHE A 116 0.51 2.06 0.07
CA PHE A 116 1.31 3.25 -0.19
C PHE A 116 1.76 3.26 -1.63
N THR A 117 1.69 4.42 -2.27
CA THR A 117 2.12 4.55 -3.66
C THR A 117 2.80 5.89 -3.89
N ARG A 118 3.74 5.96 -4.84
CA ARG A 118 4.24 7.21 -5.41
C ARG A 118 3.58 7.52 -6.75
N ASN A 119 2.78 6.61 -7.29
CA ASN A 119 1.94 6.85 -8.45
C ASN A 119 0.78 7.78 -8.08
N ARG A 120 1.01 9.09 -8.30
CA ARG A 120 0.03 10.14 -8.01
C ARG A 120 -1.30 9.92 -8.75
N ARG A 121 -1.27 9.44 -10.00
CA ARG A 121 -2.49 9.18 -10.77
C ARG A 121 -3.33 8.09 -10.12
N LEU A 122 -2.72 6.97 -9.72
CA LEU A 122 -3.42 5.91 -8.99
C LEU A 122 -4.06 6.46 -7.71
N TRP A 123 -3.27 7.20 -6.92
CA TRP A 123 -3.77 7.81 -5.70
C TRP A 123 -4.94 8.75 -5.98
N GLU A 124 -4.86 9.66 -6.96
CA GLU A 124 -5.93 10.61 -7.29
C GLU A 124 -7.24 9.91 -7.66
N ILE A 125 -7.18 8.85 -8.47
CA ILE A 125 -8.37 8.13 -8.96
C ILE A 125 -9.04 7.32 -7.85
N ILE A 126 -8.29 6.75 -6.91
CA ILE A 126 -8.84 5.94 -5.82
C ILE A 126 -9.42 6.85 -4.73
N PRO A 127 -10.74 6.86 -4.48
CA PRO A 127 -11.31 7.64 -3.38
C PRO A 127 -10.94 7.03 -2.02
N HIS A 128 -11.05 7.83 -0.96
CA HIS A 128 -10.90 7.34 0.41
C HIS A 128 -12.26 6.85 0.93
N TYR A 129 -12.28 5.66 1.55
CA TYR A 129 -13.46 5.05 2.18
C TYR A 129 -13.09 4.43 3.53
N ASP A 130 -14.09 4.04 4.33
CA ASP A 130 -13.89 3.42 5.66
C ASP A 130 -13.02 2.16 5.58
N ASN A 131 -13.19 1.38 4.52
CA ASN A 131 -12.46 0.15 4.26
C ASN A 131 -11.40 0.27 3.16
N LEU A 132 -11.02 1.49 2.74
CA LEU A 132 -10.00 1.70 1.71
C LEU A 132 -9.18 2.97 1.96
N SER A 133 -7.89 2.80 2.23
CA SER A 133 -6.95 3.90 2.41
C SER A 133 -5.63 3.69 1.67
N ILE A 134 -5.47 4.37 0.52
CA ILE A 134 -4.20 4.43 -0.21
C ILE A 134 -3.53 5.77 0.09
N GLY A 135 -2.32 5.74 0.64
CA GLY A 135 -1.51 6.92 0.93
C GLY A 135 -0.56 7.30 -0.21
N LEU A 136 -0.47 8.58 -0.55
CA LEU A 136 0.55 9.09 -1.45
C LEU A 136 1.86 9.37 -0.69
N SER A 137 2.92 8.66 -1.05
CA SER A 137 4.24 8.77 -0.43
C SER A 137 5.07 9.92 -1.04
N LEU A 138 5.40 10.93 -0.24
CA LEU A 138 6.09 12.15 -0.65
C LEU A 138 7.31 12.44 0.22
N ASP A 139 8.45 12.71 -0.42
CA ASP A 139 9.72 12.95 0.28
C ASP A 139 9.81 14.33 0.94
N ASP A 140 8.88 15.22 0.63
CA ASP A 140 8.79 16.57 1.18
C ASP A 140 7.57 16.66 2.10
N LEU A 141 7.80 17.02 3.36
CA LEU A 141 6.76 17.00 4.40
C LEU A 141 5.70 18.08 4.17
N ASP A 142 6.11 19.27 3.72
CA ASP A 142 5.18 20.38 3.51
C ASP A 142 4.26 20.10 2.31
N ASN A 143 4.81 19.56 1.22
CA ASN A 143 4.03 19.07 0.09
C ASN A 143 3.09 17.93 0.50
N ALA A 144 3.52 17.00 1.36
CA ALA A 144 2.63 15.95 1.88
C ALA A 144 1.43 16.53 2.64
N LYS A 145 1.68 17.49 3.53
CA LYS A 145 0.62 18.20 4.28
C LYS A 145 -0.32 18.95 3.35
N GLU A 146 0.20 19.73 2.41
CA GLU A 146 -0.59 20.49 1.44
C GLU A 146 -1.47 19.57 0.60
N MET A 147 -0.90 18.51 0.03
CA MET A 147 -1.63 17.53 -0.78
C MET A 147 -2.73 16.84 0.01
N SER A 148 -2.49 16.54 1.28
CA SER A 148 -3.49 15.96 2.17
C SER A 148 -4.66 16.89 2.44
N ILE A 149 -4.42 18.19 2.64
CA ILE A 149 -5.47 19.21 2.83
C ILE A 149 -6.31 19.35 1.57
N ILE A 150 -5.66 19.57 0.41
CA ILE A 150 -6.34 19.86 -0.85
C ILE A 150 -7.25 18.71 -1.28
N ASN A 151 -6.82 17.47 -1.05
CA ASN A 151 -7.53 16.29 -1.53
C ASN A 151 -8.39 15.60 -0.47
N GLY A 152 -8.26 15.97 0.81
CA GLY A 152 -8.94 15.31 1.93
C GLY A 152 -8.59 13.83 2.05
N LYS A 153 -7.32 13.48 1.77
CA LYS A 153 -6.85 12.09 1.64
C LYS A 153 -5.53 11.89 2.37
N MET A 154 -5.26 10.63 2.69
CA MET A 154 -4.02 10.22 3.34
C MET A 154 -2.81 10.48 2.42
N THR A 155 -1.78 11.07 2.99
CA THR A 155 -0.43 11.12 2.43
C THR A 155 0.55 10.53 3.44
N ALA A 156 1.75 10.20 2.99
CA ALA A 156 2.79 9.64 3.84
C ALA A 156 4.12 10.32 3.56
N HIS A 157 4.85 10.66 4.62
CA HIS A 157 6.20 11.20 4.53
C HIS A 157 7.21 10.20 5.12
N PRO A 158 8.00 9.49 4.29
CA PRO A 158 8.96 8.51 4.78
C PRO A 158 10.15 9.19 5.48
N ASN A 159 10.32 8.89 6.77
CA ASN A 159 11.52 9.19 7.54
C ASN A 159 12.51 8.03 7.42
N PHE A 160 13.32 8.08 6.36
CA PHE A 160 14.30 7.04 6.05
C PHE A 160 15.38 6.82 7.12
N GLN A 161 15.63 7.80 7.99
CA GLN A 161 16.62 7.64 9.07
C GLN A 161 16.04 6.87 10.27
N SER A 162 14.75 7.09 10.56
CA SER A 162 14.08 6.46 11.69
C SER A 162 13.33 5.18 11.31
N GLY A 163 13.23 4.86 10.02
CA GLY A 163 12.60 3.63 9.53
C GLY A 163 11.08 3.60 9.64
N TYR A 164 10.43 4.76 9.74
CA TYR A 164 8.97 4.89 9.72
C TYR A 164 8.53 5.95 8.71
N ALA A 165 7.27 5.90 8.28
CA ALA A 165 6.59 6.96 7.57
C ALA A 165 5.64 7.71 8.50
N GLU A 166 5.63 9.02 8.40
CA GLU A 166 4.64 9.88 9.05
C GLU A 166 3.38 9.90 8.19
N MET A 167 2.28 9.42 8.76
CA MET A 167 0.96 9.40 8.12
C MET A 167 0.30 10.74 8.33
N ILE A 168 -0.19 11.35 7.25
CA ILE A 168 -0.68 12.72 7.26
C ILE A 168 -2.09 12.76 6.70
N PHE A 169 -3.02 13.28 7.50
CA PHE A 169 -4.39 13.55 7.11
C PHE A 169 -4.78 14.98 7.44
N ASN A 170 -5.41 15.67 6.50
CA ASN A 170 -5.83 17.08 6.61
C ASN A 170 -4.70 18.00 7.14
N GLY A 171 -3.47 17.77 6.64
CA GLY A 171 -2.28 18.55 6.99
C GLY A 171 -1.65 18.25 8.35
N ARG A 172 -2.17 17.28 9.11
CA ARG A 172 -1.67 16.89 10.43
C ARG A 172 -1.04 15.50 10.36
N ILE A 173 0.08 15.33 11.06
CA ILE A 173 0.63 13.99 11.30
C ILE A 173 -0.31 13.32 12.30
N VAL A 174 -0.97 12.24 11.88
CA VAL A 174 -1.98 11.51 12.67
C VAL A 174 -1.44 10.22 13.24
N SER A 175 -0.38 9.66 12.64
CA SER A 175 0.33 8.49 13.13
C SER A 175 1.70 8.34 12.48
N LYS A 176 2.50 7.41 12.97
CA LYS A 176 3.76 6.97 12.35
C LYS A 176 3.71 5.46 12.14
N CYS A 177 4.03 4.97 10.95
CA CYS A 177 3.93 3.55 10.60
C CYS A 177 5.23 3.05 9.95
N ASN A 178 5.69 1.85 10.29
CA ASN A 178 6.82 1.21 9.63
C ASN A 178 6.46 -0.08 8.86
N GLY A 179 5.17 -0.25 8.57
CA GLY A 179 4.63 -1.44 7.90
C GLY A 179 4.23 -2.57 8.84
N TRP A 180 4.74 -2.61 10.08
CA TRP A 180 4.41 -3.65 11.06
C TRP A 180 3.69 -3.11 12.30
N TRP A 181 3.95 -1.87 12.69
CA TRP A 181 3.29 -1.22 13.82
C TRP A 181 3.07 0.26 13.54
N CYS A 182 1.99 0.79 14.11
CA CYS A 182 1.74 2.23 14.15
C CYS A 182 1.99 2.78 15.55
N ILE A 183 2.51 4.02 15.60
CA ILE A 183 2.59 4.86 16.78
C ILE A 183 1.54 5.95 16.61
N THR A 184 0.56 6.01 17.49
CA THR A 184 -0.48 7.04 17.53
C THR A 184 -0.28 7.95 18.74
N ASP A 185 -0.88 9.13 18.74
CA ASP A 185 -0.74 10.12 19.82
C ASP A 185 -1.25 9.61 21.20
N ALA A 186 -2.05 8.54 21.22
CA ALA A 186 -2.68 8.00 22.41
C ALA A 186 -1.84 6.96 23.19
N GLU A 187 -0.84 6.31 22.58
CA GLU A 187 -0.06 5.23 23.22
C GLU A 187 1.41 5.14 22.74
N THR A 188 2.30 4.72 23.64
CA THR A 188 3.68 4.27 23.36
C THR A 188 3.77 2.83 22.81
N GLN A 189 2.67 2.20 22.37
CA GLN A 189 2.69 0.78 21.95
C GLN A 189 1.88 0.44 20.68
N ASN A 190 2.61 -0.21 19.77
CA ASN A 190 2.26 -1.09 18.65
C ASN A 190 0.78 -1.45 18.48
N SER A 191 0.03 -0.64 17.74
CA SER A 191 -1.28 -1.05 17.23
C SER A 191 -1.11 -1.96 16.01
N ASP A 192 -1.56 -3.21 16.13
CA ASP A 192 -1.90 -4.13 15.03
C ASP A 192 -2.81 -3.38 14.03
N CYS A 193 -2.59 -3.58 12.72
CA CYS A 193 -3.39 -2.98 11.66
C CYS A 193 -4.90 -3.25 11.84
N THR A 194 -5.28 -4.38 12.43
CA THR A 194 -6.67 -4.71 12.80
C THR A 194 -7.25 -3.75 13.84
N ARG A 195 -6.45 -3.36 14.85
CA ARG A 195 -6.84 -2.38 15.86
C ARG A 195 -6.96 -0.99 15.23
N CYS A 196 -6.00 -0.61 14.38
CA CYS A 196 -6.06 0.66 13.63
C CYS A 196 -7.35 0.76 12.81
N LEU A 197 -7.70 -0.29 12.06
CA LEU A 197 -8.93 -0.34 11.30
C LEU A 197 -10.18 -0.21 12.19
N THR A 198 -10.23 -0.95 13.30
CA THR A 198 -11.39 -0.96 14.21
C THR A 198 -11.63 0.39 14.86
N ASN A 199 -10.55 1.12 15.19
CA ASN A 199 -10.62 2.40 15.88
C ASN A 199 -10.63 3.61 14.93
N ASN A 200 -10.53 3.39 13.62
CA ASN A 200 -10.33 4.47 12.63
C ASN A 200 -9.07 5.30 12.93
N ASP A 201 -7.98 4.60 13.23
CA ASP A 201 -6.65 5.14 13.57
C ASP A 201 -5.60 4.76 12.50
N GLY A 202 -4.38 5.27 12.66
CA GLY A 202 -3.25 4.88 11.82
C GLY A 202 -3.44 5.30 10.36
N CYS A 203 -3.38 4.33 9.45
CA CYS A 203 -3.65 4.52 8.02
C CYS A 203 -5.12 4.85 7.71
N TYR A 204 -6.04 4.65 8.66
CA TYR A 204 -7.48 4.91 8.49
C TYR A 204 -7.95 6.19 9.20
N SER A 205 -7.04 6.93 9.85
CA SER A 205 -7.35 8.21 10.52
C SER A 205 -7.96 9.26 9.58
N ARG A 206 -8.86 10.09 10.15
CA ARG A 206 -9.60 11.18 9.51
C ARG A 206 -9.61 12.44 10.37
#